data_AF-A0A2H0MQG7-F1
#
_entry.id   AF-A0A2H0MQG7-F1
#
_cell.length_a   1.000
_cell.length_b   1.000
_cell.length_c   1.000
_cell.angle_alpha   90.00
_cell.angle_beta   90.00
_cell.angle_gamma   90.00
#
_symmetry.space_group_name_H-M   'P 1'
#
loop_
_entity.id
_entity.type
_entity.pdbx_description
1 polymer ?
#
loop_
_entity_poly.entity_id
_entity_poly.type
_entity_poly.pdbx_seq_one_letter_code
_entity_poly.pdbx_strand_id
1 'polypeptide(L)'
;MIQTTLLSHACLLFQSKETNVLTDPVFFDPHWEDINVLCPKRKLDIEKLPRIDILNISHRHQDHFDIRTLAYIKDSTILASDAVILAPKDDILLEVLKALEFDNVQVVGDFEPMKIRDLTLTPTPSLNQDGWPEHGLVVSDGDVTIWNQVDTVVSPEIIQYMHKLCGRVDFAHLRFMPLLEGNFAHHKSLNLPFEEYSSFLKVANAVAPKFAVPGSAAFRYTDEYGFLNQYSFPTTPDGFLKDLKDFCPAIGSSTFFSGDVAKISRDGTEVIRQGSDFVSVVEDDSVLVEFKPVMEVKPIHTRTTSVEQKAEEKRLVKEFIEKRLLSVLKQTKVISVWEHWKTTYQLEVFEDERHGDIWSIDFGSSEPQIVAGRLERINIYEGISYSELAALIQQKTCWDFVGASAQYRTFNNIYRVEKGKFEYFPNEKKFPHPLTEAFPSNKEMDREKFMKDVRKWKGKAFSH
;
A
#
# COMPACT_ATOMS: atom_id res chain seq x y z
N MET A 1 -26.06 15.93 6.73
CA MET A 1 -24.85 15.94 5.89
C MET A 1 -23.68 15.86 6.84
N ILE A 2 -22.74 14.94 6.58
CA ILE A 2 -21.49 14.82 7.34
C ILE A 2 -20.34 15.12 6.40
N GLN A 3 -19.32 15.81 6.90
CA GLN A 3 -18.03 15.96 6.26
C GLN A 3 -17.01 15.04 6.94
N THR A 4 -16.14 14.38 6.17
CA THR A 4 -14.93 13.75 6.72
C THR A 4 -13.70 14.32 6.06
N THR A 5 -12.67 14.62 6.86
CA THR A 5 -11.37 15.12 6.43
C THR A 5 -10.29 14.15 6.91
N LEU A 6 -9.43 13.67 6.02
CA LEU A 6 -8.26 12.89 6.41
C LEU A 6 -7.15 13.84 6.86
N LEU A 7 -6.71 13.70 8.10
CA LEU A 7 -5.54 14.42 8.61
C LEU A 7 -4.27 13.63 8.28
N SER A 8 -4.28 12.31 8.46
CA SER A 8 -3.20 11.36 8.12
C SER A 8 -3.56 9.94 8.57
N HIS A 9 -2.97 8.89 7.98
CA HIS A 9 -3.10 7.48 8.42
C HIS A 9 -4.53 7.09 8.84
N ALA A 10 -4.82 6.97 10.13
CA ALA A 10 -6.14 6.68 10.70
C ALA A 10 -6.82 7.91 11.34
N CYS A 11 -6.12 9.05 11.37
CA CYS A 11 -6.60 10.31 11.92
C CYS A 11 -7.63 10.98 11.01
N LEU A 12 -8.90 10.83 11.36
CA LEU A 12 -10.03 11.42 10.64
C LEU A 12 -10.74 12.47 11.51
N LEU A 13 -11.18 13.54 10.87
CA LEU A 13 -12.10 14.51 11.44
C LEU A 13 -13.47 14.34 10.79
N PHE A 14 -14.47 13.92 11.55
CA PHE A 14 -15.87 13.95 11.13
C PHE A 14 -16.56 15.22 11.64
N GLN A 15 -17.30 15.89 10.79
CA GLN A 15 -18.01 17.12 11.14
C GLN A 15 -19.47 17.02 10.71
N SER A 16 -20.36 17.12 11.69
CA SER A 16 -21.79 17.28 11.47
C SER A 16 -22.17 18.75 11.53
N LYS A 17 -23.46 19.04 11.74
CA LYS A 17 -23.93 20.42 11.92
C LYS A 17 -23.46 21.00 13.26
N GLU A 18 -23.38 20.17 14.31
CA GLU A 18 -23.19 20.62 15.69
C GLU A 18 -22.02 19.94 16.42
N THR A 19 -21.37 18.95 15.78
CA THR A 19 -20.39 18.08 16.44
C THR A 19 -19.17 17.82 15.55
N ASN A 20 -17.97 17.98 16.11
CA ASN A 20 -16.71 17.53 15.52
C ASN A 20 -16.18 16.31 16.28
N VAL A 21 -15.91 15.23 15.55
CA VAL A 21 -15.33 13.99 16.08
C VAL A 21 -13.94 13.80 15.49
N LEU A 22 -12.92 13.74 16.35
CA LEU A 22 -11.56 13.39 15.96
C LEU A 22 -11.31 11.93 16.35
N THR A 23 -10.78 11.12 15.44
CA THR A 23 -10.41 9.73 15.74
C THR A 23 -8.91 9.53 15.60
N ASP A 24 -8.32 8.68 16.45
CA ASP A 24 -6.94 8.17 16.40
C ASP A 24 -5.88 9.22 15.99
N PRO A 25 -5.75 10.33 16.76
CA PRO A 25 -4.93 11.44 16.32
C PRO A 25 -3.43 11.18 16.44
N VAL A 26 -2.73 11.38 15.33
CA VAL A 26 -1.26 11.45 15.25
C VAL A 26 -0.91 12.76 14.54
N PHE A 27 -0.41 13.75 15.29
CA PHE A 27 -0.13 15.09 14.77
C PHE A 27 1.32 15.32 14.39
N PHE A 28 2.25 14.57 15.00
CA PHE A 28 3.67 14.87 14.93
C PHE A 28 4.43 13.73 14.26
N ASP A 29 5.42 14.13 13.46
CA ASP A 29 6.45 13.27 12.92
C ASP A 29 7.79 13.56 13.62
N PRO A 30 8.67 12.55 13.77
CA PRO A 30 8.35 11.12 13.64
C PRO A 30 7.46 10.65 14.83
N HIS A 31 6.89 9.46 14.70
CA HIS A 31 6.07 8.79 15.71
C HIS A 31 6.49 7.33 15.88
N TRP A 32 5.88 6.64 16.86
CA TRP A 32 6.22 5.27 17.25
C TRP A 32 7.72 5.11 17.56
N GLU A 33 8.19 5.71 18.66
CA GLU A 33 9.61 5.68 19.05
C GLU A 33 10.55 6.12 17.91
N ASP A 34 10.14 7.14 17.16
CA ASP A 34 10.85 7.76 16.03
C ASP A 34 11.09 6.84 14.81
N ILE A 35 10.44 5.67 14.72
CA ILE A 35 10.65 4.72 13.62
C ILE A 35 9.80 5.03 12.39
N ASN A 36 8.65 5.72 12.54
CA ASN A 36 7.71 6.00 11.47
C ASN A 36 7.48 7.50 11.25
N VAL A 37 7.16 7.85 10.00
CA VAL A 37 6.67 9.16 9.58
C VAL A 37 5.47 9.00 8.67
N LEU A 38 4.59 9.99 8.64
CA LEU A 38 3.41 9.99 7.80
C LEU A 38 3.78 10.12 6.32
N CYS A 39 3.09 9.35 5.48
CA CYS A 39 3.36 9.24 4.05
C CYS A 39 2.03 9.13 3.27
N PRO A 40 1.70 10.06 2.35
CA PRO A 40 2.48 11.22 1.91
C PRO A 40 2.82 12.24 3.00
N LYS A 41 3.99 12.88 2.87
CA LYS A 41 4.37 14.00 3.72
C LYS A 41 3.36 15.13 3.64
N ARG A 42 2.91 15.59 4.81
CA ARG A 42 1.85 16.59 4.96
C ARG A 42 2.29 17.79 5.80
N LYS A 43 1.47 18.83 5.78
CA LYS A 43 1.48 19.94 6.72
C LYS A 43 0.14 19.98 7.44
N LEU A 44 0.17 20.06 8.77
CA LEU A 44 -0.99 20.26 9.64
C LEU A 44 -0.85 21.59 10.39
N ASP A 45 -1.84 22.46 10.27
CA ASP A 45 -1.99 23.73 10.99
C ASP A 45 -2.94 23.49 12.17
N ILE A 46 -2.37 23.00 13.27
CA ILE A 46 -3.12 22.54 14.45
C ILE A 46 -4.00 23.65 15.04
N GLU A 47 -3.56 24.90 14.97
CA GLU A 47 -4.30 26.08 15.50
C GLU A 47 -5.60 26.37 14.72
N LYS A 48 -5.73 25.85 13.51
CA LYS A 48 -6.95 25.97 12.69
C LYS A 48 -7.89 24.78 12.83
N LEU A 49 -7.53 23.76 13.60
CA LEU A 49 -8.45 22.66 13.85
C LEU A 49 -9.70 23.20 14.54
N PRO A 50 -10.90 22.75 14.13
CA PRO A 50 -12.11 23.11 14.84
C PRO A 50 -12.08 22.53 16.25
N ARG A 51 -12.88 23.10 17.15
CA ARG A 51 -13.05 22.55 18.49
C ARG A 51 -13.60 21.12 18.40
N ILE A 52 -12.95 20.21 19.10
CA ILE A 52 -13.27 18.79 19.08
C ILE A 52 -14.17 18.47 20.25
N ASP A 53 -15.32 17.90 19.94
CA ASP A 53 -16.37 17.58 20.90
C ASP A 53 -16.31 16.13 21.34
N ILE A 54 -15.79 15.27 20.46
CA ILE A 54 -15.62 13.85 20.72
C ILE A 54 -14.25 13.43 20.22
N LEU A 55 -13.44 12.85 21.11
CA LEU A 55 -12.19 12.20 20.75
C LEU A 55 -12.41 10.69 20.83
N ASN A 56 -12.31 9.98 19.71
CA ASN A 56 -12.38 8.52 19.68
C ASN A 56 -10.98 7.93 19.56
N ILE A 57 -10.64 7.01 20.46
CA ILE A 57 -9.46 6.16 20.36
C ILE A 57 -9.97 4.75 20.08
N SER A 58 -9.60 4.18 18.94
CA SER A 58 -10.03 2.84 18.53
C SER A 58 -9.33 1.74 19.33
N HIS A 59 -8.02 1.85 19.51
CA HIS A 59 -7.18 0.89 20.21
C HIS A 59 -5.79 1.49 20.51
N ARG A 60 -4.90 0.69 21.10
CA ARG A 60 -3.65 1.16 21.72
C ARG A 60 -2.37 0.98 20.89
N HIS A 61 -2.45 0.58 19.62
CA HIS A 61 -1.25 0.57 18.78
C HIS A 61 -0.71 1.98 18.57
N GLN A 62 0.61 2.12 18.44
CA GLN A 62 1.29 3.43 18.55
C GLN A 62 0.99 4.38 17.38
N ASP A 63 0.56 3.86 16.24
CA ASP A 63 0.07 4.60 15.08
C ASP A 63 -1.40 5.06 15.19
N HIS A 64 -2.11 4.64 16.25
CA HIS A 64 -3.47 5.09 16.60
C HIS A 64 -3.55 5.81 17.96
N PHE A 65 -2.61 5.52 18.86
CA PHE A 65 -2.57 5.98 20.24
C PHE A 65 -1.25 6.72 20.55
N ASP A 66 -1.03 7.84 19.86
CA ASP A 66 0.17 8.65 20.04
C ASP A 66 0.09 9.55 21.29
N ILE A 67 0.91 9.21 22.30
CA ILE A 67 0.90 9.88 23.60
C ILE A 67 1.28 11.36 23.49
N ARG A 68 2.22 11.70 22.59
CA ARG A 68 2.64 13.10 22.36
C ARG A 68 1.48 13.94 21.85
N THR A 69 0.71 13.41 20.90
CA THR A 69 -0.49 14.06 20.37
C THR A 69 -1.56 14.21 21.44
N LEU A 70 -1.82 13.18 22.24
CA LEU A 70 -2.83 13.24 23.31
C LEU A 70 -2.48 14.25 24.40
N ALA A 71 -1.21 14.29 24.84
CA ALA A 71 -0.74 15.29 25.80
C ALA A 71 -0.91 16.71 25.26
N TYR A 72 -0.54 16.94 23.98
CA TYR A 72 -0.75 18.23 23.33
C TYR A 72 -2.24 18.60 23.26
N ILE A 73 -3.10 17.67 22.83
CA ILE A 73 -4.55 17.90 22.72
C ILE A 73 -5.12 18.30 24.09
N LYS A 74 -4.72 17.60 25.15
CA LYS A 74 -5.16 17.85 26.53
C LYS A 74 -4.75 19.24 27.05
N ASP A 75 -3.52 19.66 26.79
CA ASP A 75 -2.98 20.94 27.26
C ASP A 75 -3.38 22.13 26.38
N SER A 76 -3.87 21.84 25.17
CA SER A 76 -4.33 22.83 24.20
C SER A 76 -5.78 23.27 24.44
N THR A 77 -6.24 24.18 23.57
CA THR A 77 -7.65 24.58 23.50
C THR A 77 -8.43 23.81 22.42
N ILE A 78 -7.93 22.66 21.95
CA ILE A 78 -8.61 21.91 20.87
C ILE A 78 -9.89 21.24 21.38
N LEU A 79 -9.85 20.58 22.54
CA LEU A 79 -11.02 19.91 23.10
C LEU A 79 -12.04 20.92 23.63
N ALA A 80 -13.31 20.74 23.32
CA ALA A 80 -14.39 21.41 24.01
C ALA A 80 -14.34 21.13 25.52
N SER A 81 -14.83 22.05 26.35
CA SER A 81 -14.81 21.90 27.82
C SER A 81 -15.63 20.70 28.30
N ASP A 82 -16.64 20.30 27.53
CA ASP A 82 -17.52 19.17 27.75
C ASP A 82 -17.21 17.99 26.81
N ALA A 83 -16.03 17.97 26.18
CA ALA A 83 -15.66 16.94 25.22
C ALA A 83 -15.77 15.54 25.83
N VAL A 84 -16.21 14.57 25.03
CA VAL A 84 -16.32 13.15 25.41
C VAL A 84 -15.15 12.38 24.80
N ILE A 85 -14.47 11.58 25.62
CA ILE A 85 -13.36 10.73 25.17
C ILE A 85 -13.87 9.29 25.11
N LEU A 86 -13.94 8.72 23.92
CA LEU A 86 -14.36 7.34 23.70
C LEU A 86 -13.12 6.45 23.64
N ALA A 87 -13.13 5.38 24.44
CA ALA A 87 -12.01 4.45 24.54
C ALA A 87 -12.52 3.01 24.68
N PRO A 88 -11.80 2.01 24.16
CA PRO A 88 -12.14 0.62 24.41
C PRO A 88 -11.83 0.25 25.86
N LYS A 89 -12.32 -0.91 26.30
CA LYS A 89 -12.07 -1.43 27.66
C LYS A 89 -10.66 -2.03 27.78
N ASP A 90 -9.63 -1.21 27.63
CA ASP A 90 -8.23 -1.60 27.79
C ASP A 90 -7.59 -0.89 28.99
N ASP A 91 -7.13 -1.67 29.97
CA ASP A 91 -6.66 -1.14 31.25
C ASP A 91 -5.43 -0.21 31.09
N ILE A 92 -4.53 -0.50 30.15
CA ILE A 92 -3.32 0.31 29.93
C ILE A 92 -3.68 1.62 29.25
N LEU A 93 -4.52 1.57 28.21
CA LEU A 93 -5.01 2.76 27.52
C LEU A 93 -5.74 3.69 28.50
N LEU A 94 -6.63 3.14 29.34
CA LEU A 94 -7.37 3.90 30.34
C LEU A 94 -6.44 4.48 31.43
N GLU A 95 -5.42 3.74 31.86
CA GLU A 95 -4.39 4.25 32.78
C GLU A 95 -3.65 5.45 32.18
N VAL A 96 -3.28 5.38 30.91
CA VAL A 96 -2.59 6.47 30.21
C VAL A 96 -3.49 7.70 30.06
N LEU A 97 -4.75 7.53 29.63
CA LEU A 97 -5.70 8.65 29.56
C LEU A 97 -5.92 9.31 30.94
N LYS A 98 -5.95 8.51 32.00
CA LYS A 98 -6.03 9.01 33.38
C LYS A 98 -4.76 9.74 33.80
N ALA A 99 -3.58 9.24 33.44
CA ALA A 99 -2.29 9.88 33.72
C ALA A 99 -2.12 11.21 32.99
N LEU A 100 -2.71 11.34 31.79
CA LEU A 100 -2.86 12.58 31.05
C LEU A 100 -4.03 13.45 31.54
N GLU A 101 -4.71 13.07 32.63
CA GLU A 101 -5.77 13.86 33.28
C GLU A 101 -7.02 14.12 32.40
N PHE A 102 -7.37 13.24 31.47
CA PHE A 102 -8.64 13.36 30.74
C PHE A 102 -9.84 13.13 31.67
N ASP A 103 -10.79 14.07 31.71
CA ASP A 103 -11.89 14.06 32.68
C ASP A 103 -13.07 13.14 32.29
N ASN A 104 -13.52 13.19 31.03
CA ASN A 104 -14.77 12.59 30.55
C ASN A 104 -14.51 11.38 29.63
N VAL A 105 -13.81 10.37 30.16
CA VAL A 105 -13.54 9.12 29.45
C VAL A 105 -14.71 8.15 29.61
N GLN A 106 -15.27 7.72 28.48
CA GLN A 106 -16.33 6.73 28.39
C GLN A 106 -15.80 5.46 27.72
N VAL A 107 -15.89 4.35 28.46
CA VAL A 107 -15.58 3.03 27.93
C VAL A 107 -16.72 2.59 27.02
N VAL A 108 -16.37 2.20 25.80
CA VAL A 108 -17.36 1.82 24.78
C VAL A 108 -17.47 0.31 24.64
N GLY A 109 -18.67 -0.15 24.28
CA GLY A 109 -18.99 -1.56 24.03
C GLY A 109 -19.36 -1.83 22.59
N ASP A 110 -19.13 -3.06 22.14
CA ASP A 110 -19.44 -3.50 20.79
C ASP A 110 -20.93 -3.35 20.49
N PHE A 111 -21.25 -2.67 19.39
CA PHE A 111 -22.62 -2.42 18.95
C PHE A 111 -23.52 -1.74 19.99
N GLU A 112 -22.95 -0.98 20.94
CA GLU A 112 -23.69 -0.14 21.87
C GLU A 112 -23.76 1.29 21.33
N PRO A 113 -24.91 1.75 20.77
CA PRO A 113 -24.99 3.08 20.18
C PRO A 113 -25.02 4.17 21.25
N MET A 114 -24.25 5.22 21.04
CA MET A 114 -24.19 6.40 21.89
C MET A 114 -24.69 7.61 21.12
N LYS A 115 -25.74 8.28 21.63
CA LYS A 115 -26.21 9.56 21.09
C LYS A 115 -25.48 10.69 21.79
N ILE A 116 -24.61 11.39 21.08
CA ILE A 116 -23.89 12.57 21.58
C ILE A 116 -24.21 13.71 20.63
N ARG A 117 -24.95 14.70 21.14
CA ARG A 117 -25.46 15.84 20.36
C ARG A 117 -26.25 15.37 19.12
N ASP A 118 -25.92 15.84 17.92
CA ASP A 118 -26.60 15.48 16.68
C ASP A 118 -26.12 14.14 16.10
N LEU A 119 -25.07 13.52 16.64
CA LEU A 119 -24.49 12.26 16.15
C LEU A 119 -24.89 11.04 16.98
N THR A 120 -25.08 9.92 16.30
CA THR A 120 -25.09 8.57 16.87
C THR A 120 -23.79 7.89 16.48
N LEU A 121 -23.02 7.47 17.48
CA LEU A 121 -21.76 6.76 17.33
C LEU A 121 -21.96 5.30 17.75
N THR A 122 -21.46 4.35 16.99
CA THR A 122 -21.58 2.93 17.33
C THR A 122 -20.25 2.22 17.06
N PRO A 123 -19.51 1.83 18.11
CA PRO A 123 -18.34 0.99 17.97
C PRO A 123 -18.70 -0.35 17.30
N THR A 124 -17.90 -0.78 16.35
CA THR A 124 -18.07 -2.09 15.69
C THR A 124 -16.98 -3.06 16.15
N PRO A 125 -17.32 -4.30 16.48
CA PRO A 125 -16.37 -5.28 17.01
C PRO A 125 -15.29 -5.63 15.99
N SER A 126 -14.15 -6.09 16.51
CA SER A 126 -13.09 -6.74 15.74
C SER A 126 -12.84 -8.17 16.20
N LEU A 127 -12.51 -9.03 15.24
CA LEU A 127 -12.03 -10.39 15.45
C LEU A 127 -10.52 -10.49 15.37
N ASN A 128 -9.81 -9.35 15.45
CA ASN A 128 -8.36 -9.35 15.47
C ASN A 128 -7.84 -10.17 16.67
N GLN A 129 -6.77 -10.94 16.44
CA GLN A 129 -6.27 -11.94 17.39
C GLN A 129 -5.16 -11.42 18.30
N ASP A 130 -4.81 -10.13 18.19
CA ASP A 130 -3.67 -9.52 18.87
C ASP A 130 -3.85 -9.39 20.39
N GLY A 131 -5.04 -9.72 20.91
CA GLY A 131 -5.29 -9.87 22.35
C GLY A 131 -5.58 -8.56 23.08
N TRP A 132 -5.73 -7.46 22.35
CA TRP A 132 -6.11 -6.15 22.89
C TRP A 132 -7.49 -5.74 22.35
N PRO A 133 -8.34 -5.10 23.15
CA PRO A 133 -9.60 -4.55 22.67
C PRO A 133 -9.40 -3.48 21.60
N GLU A 134 -10.08 -3.62 20.47
CA GLU A 134 -10.12 -2.65 19.37
C GLU A 134 -11.51 -2.57 18.75
N HIS A 135 -11.86 -1.41 18.20
CA HIS A 135 -13.15 -1.21 17.53
C HIS A 135 -13.05 -0.31 16.30
N GLY A 136 -13.90 -0.59 15.31
CA GLY A 136 -14.23 0.34 14.23
C GLY A 136 -15.33 1.28 14.70
N LEU A 137 -15.71 2.26 13.89
CA LEU A 137 -16.69 3.26 14.30
C LEU A 137 -17.71 3.55 13.20
N VAL A 138 -18.98 3.31 13.48
CA VAL A 138 -20.09 3.85 12.70
C VAL A 138 -20.46 5.23 13.23
N VAL A 139 -20.54 6.21 12.34
CA VAL A 139 -20.93 7.60 12.63
C VAL A 139 -22.16 7.94 11.80
N SER A 140 -23.25 8.36 12.45
CA SER A 140 -24.48 8.76 11.76
C SER A 140 -25.10 10.03 12.34
N ASP A 141 -25.57 10.92 11.47
CA ASP A 141 -26.40 12.08 11.83
C ASP A 141 -27.90 11.79 11.70
N GLY A 142 -28.27 10.54 11.39
CA GLY A 142 -29.64 10.10 11.10
C GLY A 142 -30.05 10.22 9.63
N ASP A 143 -29.30 10.98 8.81
CA ASP A 143 -29.52 11.11 7.38
C ASP A 143 -28.55 10.26 6.56
N VAL A 144 -27.28 10.24 6.99
CA VAL A 144 -26.20 9.47 6.38
C VAL A 144 -25.44 8.67 7.42
N THR A 145 -24.76 7.63 6.96
CA THR A 145 -23.94 6.73 7.78
C THR A 145 -22.56 6.58 7.19
N ILE A 146 -21.54 6.82 8.00
CA ILE A 146 -20.14 6.59 7.69
C ILE A 146 -19.64 5.41 8.53
N TRP A 147 -18.81 4.55 7.96
CA TRP A 147 -18.07 3.53 8.70
C TRP A 147 -16.57 3.74 8.57
N ASN A 148 -15.90 3.97 9.70
CA ASN A 148 -14.46 3.89 9.80
C ASN A 148 -14.07 2.49 10.25
N GLN A 149 -13.54 1.67 9.34
CA GLN A 149 -13.16 0.29 9.67
C GLN A 149 -11.95 0.24 10.60
N VAL A 150 -11.02 1.20 10.49
CA VAL A 150 -9.71 1.16 11.17
C VAL A 150 -9.03 -0.19 10.87
N ASP A 151 -8.52 -0.87 11.90
CA ASP A 151 -7.78 -2.12 11.78
C ASP A 151 -8.69 -3.36 11.93
N THR A 152 -10.00 -3.13 12.07
CA THR A 152 -10.91 -4.20 12.46
C THR A 152 -11.03 -5.32 11.43
N VAL A 153 -10.94 -6.55 11.95
CA VAL A 153 -11.24 -7.78 11.21
C VAL A 153 -12.70 -8.13 11.49
N VAL A 154 -13.52 -8.25 10.44
CA VAL A 154 -14.96 -8.48 10.60
C VAL A 154 -15.42 -9.78 9.93
N SER A 155 -16.45 -10.41 10.49
CA SER A 155 -17.12 -11.57 9.89
C SER A 155 -18.40 -11.17 9.14
N PRO A 156 -18.95 -12.06 8.31
CA PRO A 156 -20.27 -11.84 7.70
C PRO A 156 -21.39 -11.55 8.71
N GLU A 157 -21.34 -12.16 9.90
CA GLU A 157 -22.33 -11.94 10.97
C GLU A 157 -22.24 -10.52 11.55
N ILE A 158 -21.01 -10.02 11.76
CA ILE A 158 -20.76 -8.64 12.19
C ILE A 158 -21.31 -7.66 11.15
N ILE A 159 -21.03 -7.88 9.87
CA ILE A 159 -21.51 -7.04 8.77
C ILE A 159 -23.05 -7.08 8.67
N GLN A 160 -23.65 -8.27 8.78
CA GLN A 160 -25.11 -8.41 8.81
C GLN A 160 -25.74 -7.66 9.97
N TYR A 161 -25.11 -7.69 11.16
CA TYR A 161 -25.59 -6.93 12.31
C TYR A 161 -25.45 -5.42 12.09
N MET A 162 -24.32 -4.97 11.54
CA MET A 162 -24.12 -3.57 11.16
C MET A 162 -25.21 -3.09 10.20
N HIS A 163 -25.57 -3.89 9.19
CA HIS A 163 -26.68 -3.58 8.30
C HIS A 163 -28.05 -3.48 8.98
N LYS A 164 -28.32 -4.33 9.98
CA LYS A 164 -29.55 -4.22 10.77
C LYS A 164 -29.56 -2.95 11.62
N LEU A 165 -28.39 -2.49 12.06
CA LEU A 165 -28.23 -1.36 12.97
C LEU A 165 -28.31 -0.01 12.26
N CYS A 166 -27.57 0.18 11.16
CA CYS A 166 -27.49 1.47 10.46
C CYS A 166 -27.94 1.42 8.99
N GLY A 167 -28.44 0.27 8.52
CA GLY A 167 -28.85 0.11 7.13
C GLY A 167 -27.64 0.04 6.20
N ARG A 168 -27.72 0.72 5.05
CA ARG A 168 -26.61 0.77 4.08
C ARG A 168 -25.67 1.90 4.44
N VAL A 169 -24.37 1.61 4.49
CA VAL A 169 -23.32 2.62 4.68
C VAL A 169 -23.22 3.53 3.45
N ASP A 170 -23.18 4.84 3.66
CA ASP A 170 -23.01 5.82 2.58
C ASP A 170 -21.54 6.00 2.22
N PHE A 171 -20.66 6.01 3.21
CA PHE A 171 -19.22 6.19 3.03
C PHE A 171 -18.42 5.27 3.95
N ALA A 172 -17.40 4.60 3.43
CA ALA A 172 -16.54 3.73 4.23
C ALA A 172 -15.05 4.04 4.04
N HIS A 173 -14.31 4.15 5.15
CA HIS A 173 -12.86 3.98 5.15
C HIS A 173 -12.57 2.50 5.36
N LEU A 174 -11.97 1.85 4.36
CA LEU A 174 -11.76 0.42 4.34
C LEU A 174 -10.29 0.07 4.52
N ARG A 175 -10.03 -1.06 5.19
CA ARG A 175 -8.71 -1.69 5.14
C ARG A 175 -8.35 -2.04 3.71
N PHE A 176 -7.11 -1.75 3.34
CA PHE A 176 -6.61 -2.02 1.99
C PHE A 176 -5.23 -2.68 1.95
N MET A 177 -4.43 -2.52 3.00
CA MET A 177 -3.04 -2.96 3.07
C MET A 177 -2.89 -4.09 4.10
N PRO A 178 -2.43 -5.29 3.69
CA PRO A 178 -1.97 -6.29 4.65
C PRO A 178 -0.52 -5.96 4.99
N LEU A 179 -0.33 -5.24 6.10
CA LEU A 179 1.00 -4.79 6.54
C LEU A 179 1.90 -5.99 6.85
N LEU A 180 3.12 -5.98 6.32
CA LEU A 180 4.14 -7.01 6.55
C LEU A 180 5.21 -6.56 7.54
N GLU A 181 4.84 -5.66 8.44
CA GLU A 181 5.75 -5.14 9.46
C GLU A 181 6.37 -6.28 10.28
N GLY A 182 7.68 -6.19 10.51
CA GLY A 182 8.45 -7.22 11.19
C GLY A 182 8.69 -8.51 10.39
N ASN A 183 8.05 -8.74 9.23
CA ASN A 183 8.25 -9.99 8.48
C ASN A 183 9.71 -10.17 8.05
N PHE A 184 10.37 -9.10 7.60
CA PHE A 184 11.80 -9.11 7.31
C PHE A 184 12.63 -9.51 8.54
N ALA A 185 12.41 -8.82 9.67
CA ALA A 185 13.15 -9.05 10.91
C ALA A 185 12.95 -10.47 11.49
N HIS A 186 11.79 -11.09 11.25
CA HIS A 186 11.44 -12.40 11.77
C HIS A 186 11.55 -13.54 10.74
N HIS A 187 12.18 -13.29 9.58
CA HIS A 187 12.33 -14.30 8.52
C HIS A 187 10.99 -14.93 8.08
N LYS A 188 9.94 -14.12 8.01
CA LYS A 188 8.62 -14.51 7.52
C LYS A 188 8.49 -14.24 6.02
N SER A 189 7.44 -14.78 5.41
CA SER A 189 7.12 -14.57 4.00
C SER A 189 6.95 -13.07 3.71
N LEU A 190 7.55 -12.62 2.60
CA LEU A 190 7.37 -11.28 2.05
C LEU A 190 6.37 -11.27 0.90
N ASN A 191 5.77 -12.40 0.53
CA ASN A 191 4.72 -12.42 -0.49
C ASN A 191 3.46 -11.71 0.01
N LEU A 192 2.68 -11.12 -0.91
CA LEU A 192 1.35 -10.61 -0.60
C LEU A 192 0.49 -11.75 -0.01
N PRO A 193 -0.06 -11.61 1.22
CA PRO A 193 -0.94 -12.62 1.80
C PRO A 193 -2.29 -12.59 1.11
N PHE A 194 -2.42 -13.37 0.03
CA PHE A 194 -3.58 -13.34 -0.85
C PHE A 194 -4.93 -13.60 -0.17
N GLU A 195 -4.98 -14.48 0.83
CA GLU A 195 -6.22 -14.76 1.55
C GLU A 195 -6.68 -13.55 2.39
N GLU A 196 -5.74 -12.90 3.08
CA GLU A 196 -6.01 -11.68 3.83
C GLU A 196 -6.40 -10.53 2.90
N TYR A 197 -5.63 -10.30 1.84
CA TYR A 197 -5.96 -9.26 0.85
C TYR A 197 -7.32 -9.50 0.17
N SER A 198 -7.62 -10.76 -0.19
CA SER A 198 -8.92 -11.16 -0.72
C SER A 198 -10.05 -10.88 0.26
N SER A 199 -9.80 -11.02 1.57
CA SER A 199 -10.78 -10.73 2.61
C SER A 199 -11.21 -9.26 2.61
N PHE A 200 -10.30 -8.32 2.32
CA PHE A 200 -10.63 -6.88 2.27
C PHE A 200 -11.66 -6.58 1.17
N LEU A 201 -11.48 -7.16 -0.02
CA LEU A 201 -12.42 -7.02 -1.14
C LEU A 201 -13.77 -7.70 -0.82
N LYS A 202 -13.75 -8.86 -0.16
CA LYS A 202 -14.96 -9.57 0.29
C LYS A 202 -15.73 -8.77 1.34
N VAL A 203 -15.04 -8.14 2.29
CA VAL A 203 -15.64 -7.24 3.29
C VAL A 203 -16.25 -6.03 2.61
N ALA A 204 -15.53 -5.36 1.71
CA ALA A 204 -16.05 -4.23 0.94
C ALA A 204 -17.34 -4.61 0.17
N ASN A 205 -17.35 -5.76 -0.49
CA ASN A 205 -18.52 -6.30 -1.18
C ASN A 205 -19.70 -6.57 -0.25
N ALA A 206 -19.43 -7.16 0.92
CA ALA A 206 -20.47 -7.55 1.88
C ALA A 206 -21.08 -6.32 2.57
N VAL A 207 -20.28 -5.31 2.90
CA VAL A 207 -20.73 -4.02 3.46
C VAL A 207 -21.44 -3.17 2.39
N ALA A 208 -21.04 -3.33 1.12
CA ALA A 208 -21.64 -2.66 -0.03
C ALA A 208 -21.89 -1.15 0.17
N PRO A 209 -20.89 -0.36 0.65
CA PRO A 209 -21.09 1.06 0.87
C PRO A 209 -21.42 1.77 -0.46
N LYS A 210 -22.07 2.94 -0.41
CA LYS A 210 -22.28 3.73 -1.63
C LYS A 210 -20.96 4.27 -2.19
N PHE A 211 -20.06 4.69 -1.29
CA PHE A 211 -18.72 5.15 -1.63
C PHE A 211 -17.68 4.58 -0.65
N ALA A 212 -16.47 4.27 -1.11
CA ALA A 212 -15.38 3.77 -0.28
C ALA A 212 -14.04 4.42 -0.63
N VAL A 213 -13.21 4.58 0.40
CA VAL A 213 -11.82 5.03 0.26
C VAL A 213 -10.89 4.11 1.06
N PRO A 214 -9.61 3.98 0.66
CA PRO A 214 -8.61 3.30 1.48
C PRO A 214 -8.39 4.05 2.79
N GLY A 215 -8.34 3.36 3.92
CA GLY A 215 -8.05 3.91 5.24
C GLY A 215 -6.88 3.20 5.94
N SER A 216 -6.30 3.85 6.96
CA SER A 216 -5.38 3.24 7.94
C SER A 216 -4.18 2.47 7.37
N ALA A 217 -3.37 3.12 6.52
CA ALA A 217 -2.00 2.68 6.18
C ALA A 217 -1.24 3.77 5.38
N ALA A 218 -1.20 5.00 5.92
CA ALA A 218 -0.52 6.14 5.29
C ALA A 218 0.69 6.63 6.12
N PHE A 219 1.68 5.74 6.30
CA PHE A 219 2.96 6.01 6.93
C PHE A 219 4.09 5.24 6.22
N ARG A 220 5.33 5.55 6.57
CA ARG A 220 6.54 4.85 6.17
C ARG A 220 7.56 4.86 7.31
N TYR A 221 8.57 4.00 7.23
CA TYR A 221 9.74 4.08 8.07
C TYR A 221 10.55 5.35 7.78
N THR A 222 11.15 5.92 8.82
CA THR A 222 12.12 7.03 8.73
C THR A 222 13.33 6.65 7.89
N ASP A 223 14.11 7.65 7.47
CA ASP A 223 15.24 7.43 6.58
C ASP A 223 16.31 6.49 7.19
N GLU A 224 16.44 6.44 8.52
CA GLU A 224 17.32 5.48 9.23
C GLU A 224 16.91 4.03 8.99
N TYR A 225 15.60 3.77 8.99
CA TYR A 225 15.00 2.44 8.80
C TYR A 225 14.37 2.27 7.41
N GLY A 226 14.63 3.20 6.49
CA GLY A 226 13.90 3.35 5.24
C GLY A 226 14.00 2.15 4.31
N PHE A 227 15.03 1.32 4.49
CA PHE A 227 15.20 0.04 3.81
C PHE A 227 13.98 -0.89 4.03
N LEU A 228 13.34 -0.85 5.21
CA LEU A 228 12.16 -1.65 5.54
C LEU A 228 10.92 -1.28 4.71
N ASN A 229 10.88 -0.07 4.15
CA ASN A 229 9.75 0.36 3.32
C ASN A 229 9.51 -0.54 2.11
N GLN A 230 10.57 -1.13 1.54
CA GLN A 230 10.47 -2.04 0.41
C GLN A 230 9.93 -3.43 0.77
N TYR A 231 9.72 -3.70 2.06
CA TYR A 231 9.32 -4.99 2.62
C TYR A 231 7.96 -4.98 3.32
N SER A 232 7.49 -3.83 3.80
CA SER A 232 6.33 -3.77 4.69
C SER A 232 4.99 -3.48 3.99
N PHE A 233 5.01 -2.91 2.79
CA PHE A 233 3.80 -2.37 2.13
C PHE A 233 3.50 -3.09 0.79
N PRO A 234 2.97 -4.33 0.79
CA PRO A 234 2.90 -5.17 -0.42
C PRO A 234 1.85 -4.76 -1.48
N THR A 235 1.08 -3.70 -1.22
CA THR A 235 0.10 -3.14 -2.17
C THR A 235 0.07 -1.61 -2.07
N THR A 236 -0.79 -0.95 -2.85
CA THR A 236 -0.93 0.52 -2.87
C THR A 236 -2.41 0.90 -2.79
N PRO A 237 -2.74 2.15 -2.39
CA PRO A 237 -4.10 2.65 -2.47
C PRO A 237 -4.72 2.51 -3.87
N ASP A 238 -3.98 2.90 -4.92
CA ASP A 238 -4.43 2.79 -6.31
C ASP A 238 -4.62 1.34 -6.76
N GLY A 239 -3.70 0.45 -6.39
CA GLY A 239 -3.81 -0.98 -6.67
C GLY A 239 -5.07 -1.60 -6.05
N PHE A 240 -5.33 -1.29 -4.77
CA PHE A 240 -6.55 -1.73 -4.10
C PHE A 240 -7.82 -1.16 -4.76
N LEU A 241 -7.83 0.12 -5.12
CA LEU A 241 -9.00 0.75 -5.74
C LEU A 241 -9.31 0.17 -7.12
N LYS A 242 -8.27 -0.15 -7.90
CA LYS A 242 -8.41 -0.88 -9.15
C LYS A 242 -9.03 -2.26 -8.91
N ASP A 243 -8.53 -3.01 -7.94
CA ASP A 243 -9.08 -4.32 -7.60
C ASP A 243 -10.51 -4.25 -7.06
N LEU A 244 -10.82 -3.25 -6.24
CA LEU A 244 -12.16 -3.00 -5.74
C LEU A 244 -13.15 -2.72 -6.87
N LYS A 245 -12.74 -1.93 -7.88
CA LYS A 245 -13.55 -1.66 -9.07
C LYS A 245 -13.80 -2.92 -9.90
N ASP A 246 -12.77 -3.77 -10.06
CA ASP A 246 -12.89 -5.03 -10.79
C ASP A 246 -13.75 -6.07 -10.02
N PHE A 247 -13.64 -6.10 -8.67
CA PHE A 247 -14.39 -7.01 -7.80
C PHE A 247 -15.85 -6.58 -7.58
N CYS A 248 -16.08 -5.28 -7.34
CA CYS A 248 -17.34 -4.68 -6.92
C CYS A 248 -17.60 -3.32 -7.60
N PRO A 249 -17.89 -3.30 -8.91
CA PRO A 249 -18.02 -2.05 -9.68
C PRO A 249 -19.18 -1.14 -9.27
N ALA A 250 -20.07 -1.60 -8.38
CA ALA A 250 -21.21 -0.83 -7.87
C ALA A 250 -20.83 0.13 -6.73
N ILE A 251 -19.65 -0.03 -6.12
CA ILE A 251 -19.14 0.85 -5.07
C ILE A 251 -18.40 2.01 -5.74
N GLY A 252 -18.84 3.24 -5.50
CA GLY A 252 -18.04 4.42 -5.91
C GLY A 252 -16.75 4.44 -5.09
N SER A 253 -15.61 4.79 -5.69
CA SER A 253 -14.36 4.82 -4.95
C SER A 253 -13.37 5.83 -5.49
N SER A 254 -12.46 6.26 -4.62
CA SER A 254 -11.32 7.10 -4.99
C SER A 254 -10.21 6.95 -3.96
N THR A 255 -9.00 7.41 -4.29
CA THR A 255 -7.97 7.69 -3.30
C THR A 255 -8.47 8.74 -2.31
N PHE A 256 -7.85 8.85 -1.15
CA PHE A 256 -8.16 9.86 -0.14
C PHE A 256 -6.89 10.17 0.64
N PHE A 257 -6.34 11.36 0.43
CA PHE A 257 -5.06 11.78 1.00
C PHE A 257 -5.26 12.81 2.10
N SER A 258 -4.22 13.05 2.90
CA SER A 258 -4.20 14.11 3.92
C SER A 258 -4.65 15.44 3.31
N GLY A 259 -5.67 16.06 3.87
CA GLY A 259 -6.27 17.30 3.35
C GLY A 259 -7.44 17.13 2.39
N ASP A 260 -7.70 15.92 1.90
CA ASP A 260 -8.93 15.66 1.16
C ASP A 260 -10.14 15.68 2.09
N VAL A 261 -11.25 16.18 1.53
CA VAL A 261 -12.50 16.35 2.25
C VAL A 261 -13.61 15.65 1.48
N ALA A 262 -14.30 14.70 2.09
CA ALA A 262 -15.51 14.12 1.53
C ALA A 262 -16.74 14.77 2.18
N LYS A 263 -17.68 15.24 1.35
CA LYS A 263 -19.00 15.71 1.77
C LYS A 263 -20.03 14.62 1.46
N ILE A 264 -20.71 14.14 2.49
CA ILE A 264 -21.62 13.00 2.41
C ILE A 264 -23.04 13.45 2.69
N SER A 265 -23.92 13.22 1.73
CA SER A 265 -25.34 13.53 1.79
C SER A 265 -26.17 12.36 1.27
N ARG A 266 -27.50 12.44 1.40
CA ARG A 266 -28.42 11.43 0.86
C ARG A 266 -28.30 11.29 -0.66
N ASP A 267 -27.96 12.38 -1.34
CA ASP A 267 -27.84 12.47 -2.80
C ASP A 267 -26.52 11.90 -3.32
N GLY A 268 -25.53 11.71 -2.45
CA GLY A 268 -24.25 11.11 -2.78
C GLY A 268 -23.07 11.71 -2.02
N THR A 269 -21.88 11.29 -2.45
CA THR A 269 -20.58 11.69 -1.92
C THR A 269 -19.83 12.55 -2.93
N GLU A 270 -19.33 13.69 -2.49
CA GLU A 270 -18.40 14.53 -3.24
C GLU A 270 -17.03 14.54 -2.53
N VAL A 271 -15.96 14.15 -3.23
CA VAL A 271 -14.58 14.22 -2.71
C VAL A 271 -13.90 15.48 -3.28
N ILE A 272 -13.56 16.40 -2.39
CA ILE A 272 -12.84 17.63 -2.68
C ILE A 272 -11.37 17.41 -2.35
N ARG A 273 -10.54 17.36 -3.38
CA ARG A 273 -9.09 17.17 -3.23
C ARG A 273 -8.46 18.39 -2.58
N GLN A 274 -7.67 18.15 -1.54
CA GLN A 274 -6.97 19.19 -0.78
C GLN A 274 -7.93 20.33 -0.37
N GLY A 275 -9.14 19.96 0.04
CA GLY A 275 -10.23 20.88 0.38
C GLY A 275 -10.14 21.47 1.78
N SER A 276 -9.26 20.94 2.65
CA SER A 276 -9.02 21.48 3.99
C SER A 276 -8.11 22.71 3.94
N ASP A 277 -8.36 23.68 4.81
CA ASP A 277 -7.56 24.89 5.02
C ASP A 277 -6.49 24.73 6.13
N PHE A 278 -6.48 23.58 6.81
CA PHE A 278 -5.58 23.27 7.91
C PHE A 278 -4.74 22.01 7.70
N VAL A 279 -5.03 21.17 6.71
CA VAL A 279 -4.15 20.05 6.34
C VAL A 279 -4.00 19.93 4.82
N SER A 280 -2.77 19.66 4.36
CA SER A 280 -2.46 19.45 2.95
C SER A 280 -1.25 18.55 2.77
N VAL A 281 -1.18 17.82 1.65
CA VAL A 281 0.03 17.13 1.20
C VAL A 281 1.04 18.19 0.74
N VAL A 282 2.26 18.10 1.26
CA VAL A 282 3.39 18.97 0.87
C VAL A 282 4.20 18.30 -0.23
N GLU A 283 4.40 16.99 -0.10
CA GLU A 283 5.20 16.19 -1.01
C GLU A 283 4.61 14.77 -1.02
N ASP A 284 4.39 14.24 -2.23
CA ASP A 284 4.01 12.84 -2.38
C ASP A 284 5.26 11.97 -2.43
N ASP A 285 5.71 11.53 -1.26
CA ASP A 285 6.85 10.64 -1.07
C ASP A 285 6.45 9.14 -1.08
N SER A 286 5.27 8.79 -1.59
CA SER A 286 4.78 7.41 -1.68
C SER A 286 5.67 6.48 -2.52
N VAL A 287 6.56 7.02 -3.35
CA VAL A 287 7.58 6.24 -4.06
C VAL A 287 8.56 5.54 -3.10
N LEU A 288 8.74 6.06 -1.88
CA LEU A 288 9.63 5.50 -0.88
C LEU A 288 9.08 4.20 -0.26
N VAL A 289 7.78 3.95 -0.38
CA VAL A 289 7.12 2.70 0.07
C VAL A 289 6.84 1.72 -1.07
N GLU A 290 7.47 1.91 -2.23
CA GLU A 290 7.35 0.98 -3.36
C GLU A 290 7.85 -0.41 -2.98
N PHE A 291 6.95 -1.39 -2.98
CA PHE A 291 7.25 -2.77 -2.59
C PHE A 291 8.23 -3.44 -3.56
N LYS A 292 9.46 -3.64 -3.11
CA LYS A 292 10.53 -4.31 -3.87
C LYS A 292 11.42 -5.11 -2.93
N PRO A 293 10.98 -6.28 -2.42
CA PRO A 293 11.66 -7.05 -1.36
C PRO A 293 13.01 -7.68 -1.77
N VAL A 294 13.57 -7.28 -2.90
CA VAL A 294 14.83 -7.76 -3.47
C VAL A 294 15.86 -6.62 -3.66
N MET A 295 15.53 -5.41 -3.23
CA MET A 295 16.30 -4.21 -3.56
C MET A 295 17.31 -3.80 -2.47
N GLU A 296 17.05 -4.02 -1.17
CA GLU A 296 18.00 -3.73 -0.06
C GLU A 296 19.13 -4.77 0.11
N VAL A 297 19.80 -5.08 -1.00
CA VAL A 297 21.11 -5.72 -1.04
C VAL A 297 21.92 -5.00 -2.12
N LYS A 298 23.27 -5.01 -2.01
CA LYS A 298 24.19 -4.26 -2.90
C LYS A 298 23.57 -4.00 -4.28
N PRO A 299 23.23 -2.74 -4.64
CA PRO A 299 22.38 -2.48 -5.80
C PRO A 299 22.90 -3.11 -7.10
N ILE A 300 21.96 -3.43 -7.98
CA ILE A 300 22.28 -3.81 -9.36
C ILE A 300 22.95 -2.61 -10.02
N HIS A 301 24.05 -2.82 -10.75
CA HIS A 301 24.78 -1.72 -11.37
C HIS A 301 25.47 -2.20 -12.64
N THR A 302 25.64 -1.28 -13.59
CA THR A 302 26.39 -1.57 -14.81
C THR A 302 27.87 -1.80 -14.48
N ARG A 303 28.40 -2.95 -14.91
CA ARG A 303 29.79 -3.36 -14.63
C ARG A 303 30.81 -2.84 -15.64
N THR A 304 30.33 -2.42 -16.82
CA THR A 304 31.15 -1.77 -17.84
C THR A 304 31.72 -0.46 -17.30
N THR A 305 33.01 -0.20 -17.49
CA THR A 305 33.68 1.00 -16.98
C THR A 305 33.91 2.08 -18.04
N SER A 306 34.03 1.71 -19.33
CA SER A 306 34.17 2.67 -20.43
C SER A 306 32.88 3.47 -20.63
N VAL A 307 33.01 4.79 -20.70
CA VAL A 307 31.89 5.72 -20.90
C VAL A 307 31.23 5.49 -22.26
N GLU A 308 32.03 5.29 -23.30
CA GLU A 308 31.55 5.05 -24.67
C GLU A 308 30.78 3.73 -24.74
N GLN A 309 31.32 2.68 -24.13
CA GLN A 309 30.66 1.37 -24.11
C GLN A 309 29.37 1.40 -23.29
N LYS A 310 29.34 2.12 -22.15
CA LYS A 310 28.10 2.33 -21.37
C LYS A 310 27.02 3.00 -22.20
N ALA A 311 27.36 4.05 -22.95
CA ALA A 311 26.41 4.76 -23.80
C ALA A 311 25.85 3.85 -24.91
N GLU A 312 26.70 3.00 -25.49
CA GLU A 312 26.29 2.01 -26.49
C GLU A 312 25.36 0.94 -25.90
N GLU A 313 25.71 0.38 -24.75
CA GLU A 313 24.89 -0.62 -24.03
C GLU A 313 23.52 -0.03 -23.68
N LYS A 314 23.49 1.20 -23.16
CA LYS A 314 22.25 1.93 -22.85
C LYS A 314 21.39 2.11 -24.10
N ARG A 315 21.96 2.57 -25.21
CA ARG A 315 21.24 2.74 -26.47
C ARG A 315 20.66 1.42 -26.98
N LEU A 316 21.45 0.36 -26.99
CA LEU A 316 21.04 -0.96 -27.45
C LEU A 316 19.87 -1.51 -26.62
N VAL A 317 19.96 -1.38 -25.29
CA VAL A 317 18.92 -1.85 -24.38
C VAL A 317 17.64 -1.05 -24.55
N LYS A 318 17.69 0.29 -24.59
CA LYS A 318 16.51 1.12 -24.82
C LYS A 318 15.85 0.80 -26.15
N GLU A 319 16.63 0.66 -27.22
CA GLU A 319 16.12 0.28 -28.53
C GLU A 319 15.43 -1.10 -28.50
N PHE A 320 16.04 -2.08 -27.82
CA PHE A 320 15.44 -3.40 -27.67
C PHE A 320 14.13 -3.34 -26.88
N ILE A 321 14.11 -2.69 -25.73
CA ILE A 321 12.90 -2.59 -24.89
C ILE A 321 11.81 -1.89 -25.69
N GLU A 322 12.03 -0.65 -26.12
CA GLU A 322 10.98 0.21 -26.68
C GLU A 322 10.46 -0.28 -28.04
N LYS A 323 11.27 -1.00 -28.83
CA LYS A 323 10.90 -1.38 -30.20
C LYS A 323 10.69 -2.88 -30.40
N ARG A 324 11.28 -3.74 -29.56
CA ARG A 324 11.36 -5.18 -29.85
C ARG A 324 10.83 -6.07 -28.74
N LEU A 325 11.02 -5.72 -27.46
CA LEU A 325 10.70 -6.59 -26.33
C LEU A 325 9.26 -7.11 -26.40
N LEU A 326 8.28 -6.23 -26.55
CA LEU A 326 6.87 -6.64 -26.63
C LEU A 326 6.60 -7.59 -27.80
N SER A 327 7.22 -7.38 -28.96
CA SER A 327 7.05 -8.26 -30.12
C SER A 327 7.64 -9.66 -29.85
N VAL A 328 8.76 -9.73 -29.12
CA VAL A 328 9.37 -10.99 -28.69
C VAL A 328 8.45 -11.69 -27.69
N LEU A 329 7.96 -10.97 -26.68
CA LEU A 329 7.07 -11.51 -25.65
C LEU A 329 5.76 -12.07 -26.26
N LYS A 330 5.18 -11.39 -27.26
CA LYS A 330 3.98 -11.85 -27.98
C LYS A 330 4.20 -13.15 -28.77
N GLN A 331 5.44 -13.50 -29.09
CA GLN A 331 5.77 -14.74 -29.82
C GLN A 331 6.06 -15.91 -28.87
N THR A 332 6.15 -15.65 -27.55
CA THR A 332 6.37 -16.71 -26.56
C THR A 332 5.14 -17.61 -26.45
N LYS A 333 5.35 -18.87 -26.03
CA LYS A 333 4.24 -19.82 -25.83
C LYS A 333 3.39 -19.49 -24.59
N VAL A 334 3.89 -18.62 -23.72
CA VAL A 334 3.32 -18.31 -22.40
C VAL A 334 2.65 -16.94 -22.32
N ILE A 335 2.59 -16.18 -23.42
CA ILE A 335 1.87 -14.88 -23.47
C ILE A 335 0.43 -15.00 -22.97
N SER A 336 -0.27 -16.07 -23.35
CA SER A 336 -1.64 -16.36 -22.91
C SER A 336 -1.75 -16.56 -21.39
N VAL A 337 -0.67 -16.92 -20.70
CA VAL A 337 -0.63 -17.02 -19.23
C VAL A 337 -0.63 -15.63 -18.62
N TRP A 338 0.18 -14.70 -19.12
CA TRP A 338 0.21 -13.31 -18.64
C TRP A 338 -1.12 -12.60 -18.90
N GLU A 339 -1.73 -12.82 -20.07
CA GLU A 339 -3.05 -12.30 -20.43
C GLU A 339 -4.16 -12.89 -19.53
N HIS A 340 -4.15 -14.21 -19.32
CA HIS A 340 -5.12 -14.90 -18.47
C HIS A 340 -5.11 -14.40 -17.02
N TRP A 341 -3.91 -14.12 -16.50
CA TRP A 341 -3.72 -13.60 -15.15
C TRP A 341 -3.76 -12.06 -15.08
N LYS A 342 -3.95 -11.37 -16.22
CA LYS A 342 -3.99 -9.90 -16.32
C LYS A 342 -2.81 -9.24 -15.61
N THR A 343 -1.60 -9.79 -15.83
CA THR A 343 -0.42 -9.39 -15.06
C THR A 343 0.08 -8.01 -15.47
N THR A 344 0.35 -7.16 -14.48
CA THR A 344 1.14 -5.95 -14.67
C THR A 344 2.62 -6.24 -14.46
N TYR A 345 3.42 -6.02 -15.48
CA TYR A 345 4.86 -6.26 -15.49
C TYR A 345 5.64 -4.95 -15.38
N GLN A 346 6.63 -4.90 -14.49
CA GLN A 346 7.58 -3.80 -14.36
C GLN A 346 9.01 -4.31 -14.57
N LEU A 347 9.73 -3.68 -15.51
CA LEU A 347 11.15 -3.88 -15.79
C LEU A 347 11.93 -2.65 -15.34
N GLU A 348 12.89 -2.83 -14.45
CA GLU A 348 13.83 -1.78 -14.05
C GLU A 348 15.24 -2.11 -14.51
N VAL A 349 15.85 -1.18 -15.26
CA VAL A 349 17.21 -1.35 -15.79
C VAL A 349 18.17 -0.36 -15.18
N PHE A 350 19.18 -0.88 -14.47
CA PHE A 350 20.07 -0.08 -13.63
C PHE A 350 21.33 0.37 -14.36
N GLU A 351 21.61 1.67 -14.30
CA GLU A 351 22.88 2.26 -14.71
C GLU A 351 23.89 2.17 -13.57
N ASP A 352 23.50 2.58 -12.37
CA ASP A 352 24.31 2.51 -11.15
C ASP A 352 23.43 2.33 -9.90
N GLU A 353 24.03 2.49 -8.71
CA GLU A 353 23.36 2.29 -7.41
C GLU A 353 22.19 3.25 -7.13
N ARG A 354 22.09 4.37 -7.86
CA ARG A 354 21.08 5.41 -7.66
C ARG A 354 20.23 5.68 -8.90
N HIS A 355 20.66 5.22 -10.08
CA HIS A 355 20.01 5.54 -11.35
C HIS A 355 19.58 4.28 -12.09
N GLY A 356 18.31 4.26 -12.49
CA GLY A 356 17.72 3.25 -13.35
C GLY A 356 16.60 3.83 -14.21
N ASP A 357 16.31 3.15 -15.31
CA ASP A 357 15.17 3.46 -16.17
C ASP A 357 14.09 2.37 -15.95
N ILE A 358 12.82 2.76 -15.88
CA ILE A 358 11.69 1.86 -15.63
C ILE A 358 10.78 1.81 -16.86
N TRP A 359 10.36 0.60 -17.23
CA TRP A 359 9.31 0.36 -18.21
C TRP A 359 8.28 -0.61 -17.64
N SER A 360 7.03 -0.47 -18.06
CA SER A 360 5.93 -1.33 -17.63
C SER A 360 5.08 -1.81 -18.80
N ILE A 361 4.42 -2.96 -18.62
CA ILE A 361 3.46 -3.54 -19.57
C ILE A 361 2.24 -4.03 -18.78
N ASP A 362 1.05 -3.61 -19.20
CA ASP A 362 -0.21 -4.20 -18.72
C ASP A 362 -0.67 -5.30 -19.68
N PHE A 363 -0.51 -6.57 -19.29
CA PHE A 363 -1.01 -7.72 -20.06
C PHE A 363 -2.52 -7.95 -19.89
N GLY A 364 -3.19 -7.24 -18.99
CA GLY A 364 -4.65 -7.22 -18.88
C GLY A 364 -5.33 -6.28 -19.88
N SER A 365 -4.58 -5.38 -20.51
CA SER A 365 -5.06 -4.49 -21.58
C SER A 365 -5.41 -5.28 -22.85
N SER A 366 -6.45 -4.84 -23.59
CA SER A 366 -6.77 -5.40 -24.91
C SER A 366 -5.64 -5.23 -25.92
N GLU A 367 -4.84 -4.18 -25.75
CA GLU A 367 -3.66 -3.90 -26.54
C GLU A 367 -2.49 -3.59 -25.58
N PRO A 368 -1.74 -4.61 -25.13
CA PRO A 368 -0.56 -4.38 -24.29
C PRO A 368 0.45 -3.50 -25.02
N GLN A 369 0.98 -2.50 -24.32
CA GLN A 369 1.99 -1.56 -24.82
C GLN A 369 3.11 -1.43 -23.79
N ILE A 370 4.29 -1.01 -24.26
CA ILE A 370 5.39 -0.62 -23.38
C ILE A 370 5.19 0.84 -22.99
N VAL A 371 5.14 1.10 -21.69
CA VAL A 371 5.00 2.43 -21.11
C VAL A 371 6.28 2.73 -20.33
N ALA A 372 6.86 3.92 -20.52
CA ALA A 372 7.95 4.39 -19.67
C ALA A 372 7.38 4.80 -18.30
N GLY A 373 8.02 4.37 -17.22
CA GLY A 373 7.55 4.59 -15.85
C GLY A 373 6.71 3.45 -15.29
N ARG A 374 6.01 3.74 -14.20
CA ARG A 374 5.29 2.78 -13.35
C ARG A 374 3.82 2.66 -13.77
N LEU A 375 3.20 1.56 -13.38
CA LEU A 375 1.74 1.39 -13.39
C LEU A 375 1.21 1.30 -11.95
N GLU A 376 -0.12 1.32 -11.78
CA GLU A 376 -0.80 1.35 -10.48
C GLU A 376 -0.44 0.18 -9.55
N ARG A 377 0.01 -0.94 -10.12
CA ARG A 377 0.37 -2.19 -9.43
C ARG A 377 1.53 -2.89 -10.12
N ILE A 378 2.28 -3.68 -9.35
CA ILE A 378 3.28 -4.62 -9.85
C ILE A 378 2.85 -6.06 -9.52
N ASN A 379 2.60 -6.89 -10.55
CA ASN A 379 2.42 -8.34 -10.37
C ASN A 379 3.72 -9.10 -10.62
N ILE A 380 4.54 -8.64 -11.56
CA ILE A 380 5.86 -9.19 -11.87
C ILE A 380 6.85 -8.04 -11.90
N TYR A 381 7.90 -8.14 -11.10
CA TYR A 381 9.02 -7.21 -11.13
C TYR A 381 10.26 -7.93 -11.64
N GLU A 382 10.97 -7.36 -12.60
CA GLU A 382 12.32 -7.80 -12.97
C GLU A 382 13.28 -6.61 -12.94
N GLY A 383 14.35 -6.72 -12.17
CA GLY A 383 15.45 -5.74 -12.12
C GLY A 383 16.71 -6.32 -12.75
N ILE A 384 17.38 -5.58 -13.64
CA ILE A 384 18.63 -6.02 -14.30
C ILE A 384 19.54 -4.83 -14.64
N SER A 385 20.85 -5.01 -14.76
CA SER A 385 21.73 -3.90 -15.19
C SER A 385 21.70 -3.70 -16.72
N TYR A 386 22.14 -2.52 -17.19
CA TYR A 386 22.34 -2.29 -18.61
C TYR A 386 23.40 -3.23 -19.22
N SER A 387 24.53 -3.46 -18.56
CA SER A 387 25.59 -4.34 -19.09
C SER A 387 25.13 -5.78 -19.24
N GLU A 388 24.39 -6.30 -18.26
CA GLU A 388 23.93 -7.69 -18.27
C GLU A 388 22.81 -7.88 -19.30
N LEU A 389 21.86 -6.94 -19.40
CA LEU A 389 20.81 -7.02 -20.43
C LEU A 389 21.38 -6.83 -21.85
N ALA A 390 22.32 -5.90 -22.05
CA ALA A 390 23.03 -5.76 -23.31
C ALA A 390 23.79 -7.04 -23.69
N ALA A 391 24.44 -7.69 -22.72
CA ALA A 391 25.12 -8.95 -22.94
C ALA A 391 24.15 -10.10 -23.27
N LEU A 392 22.94 -10.12 -22.70
CA LEU A 392 21.89 -11.08 -23.10
C LEU A 392 21.42 -10.84 -24.55
N ILE A 393 21.14 -9.59 -24.91
CA ILE A 393 20.75 -9.20 -26.28
C ILE A 393 21.82 -9.62 -27.30
N GLN A 394 23.09 -9.47 -26.94
CA GLN A 394 24.24 -9.81 -27.79
C GLN A 394 24.68 -11.28 -27.66
N GLN A 395 23.99 -12.10 -26.86
CA GLN A 395 24.33 -13.51 -26.60
C GLN A 395 25.76 -13.72 -26.05
N LYS A 396 26.25 -12.79 -25.23
CA LYS A 396 27.59 -12.81 -24.60
C LYS A 396 27.61 -13.26 -23.13
N THR A 397 26.44 -13.57 -22.59
CA THR A 397 26.23 -14.02 -21.20
C THR A 397 25.15 -15.10 -21.12
N CYS A 398 24.92 -15.63 -19.92
CA CYS A 398 23.89 -16.64 -19.64
C CYS A 398 23.23 -16.38 -18.28
N TRP A 399 22.06 -16.98 -18.05
CA TRP A 399 21.31 -16.85 -16.80
C TRP A 399 22.03 -17.37 -15.57
N ASP A 400 22.92 -18.35 -15.71
CA ASP A 400 23.72 -18.83 -14.58
C ASP A 400 24.59 -17.73 -14.00
N PHE A 401 25.27 -16.96 -14.86
CA PHE A 401 26.05 -15.81 -14.39
C PHE A 401 25.13 -14.70 -13.89
N VAL A 402 24.18 -14.28 -14.73
CA VAL A 402 23.31 -13.11 -14.46
C VAL A 402 22.50 -13.28 -13.17
N GLY A 403 21.94 -14.48 -12.96
CA GLY A 403 21.19 -14.85 -11.76
C GLY A 403 22.08 -15.09 -10.55
N ALA A 404 23.15 -15.90 -10.66
CA ALA A 404 24.00 -16.21 -9.51
C ALA A 404 24.79 -14.99 -9.00
N SER A 405 25.06 -14.00 -9.85
CA SER A 405 25.66 -12.74 -9.43
C SER A 405 24.67 -11.73 -8.86
N ALA A 406 23.37 -12.09 -8.75
CA ALA A 406 22.28 -11.21 -8.34
C ALA A 406 22.20 -9.88 -9.14
N GLN A 407 22.67 -9.91 -10.39
CA GLN A 407 22.54 -8.80 -11.35
C GLN A 407 21.22 -8.85 -12.11
N TYR A 408 20.44 -9.91 -11.90
CA TYR A 408 19.02 -10.00 -12.18
C TYR A 408 18.29 -10.38 -10.90
N ARG A 409 17.18 -9.70 -10.60
CA ARG A 409 16.35 -9.94 -9.41
C ARG A 409 14.88 -9.87 -9.80
N THR A 410 14.06 -10.67 -9.13
CA THR A 410 12.63 -10.72 -9.42
C THR A 410 11.83 -11.06 -8.16
N PHE A 411 10.59 -10.60 -8.13
CA PHE A 411 9.53 -11.13 -7.27
C PHE A 411 8.21 -11.13 -8.04
N ASN A 412 7.24 -11.92 -7.58
CA ASN A 412 5.93 -11.98 -8.19
C ASN A 412 4.79 -12.09 -7.17
N ASN A 413 3.74 -11.30 -7.39
CA ASN A 413 2.46 -11.38 -6.70
C ASN A 413 1.37 -11.63 -7.75
N ILE A 414 1.12 -12.90 -8.09
CA ILE A 414 0.24 -13.27 -9.21
C ILE A 414 -1.16 -13.58 -8.71
N TYR A 415 -2.08 -12.70 -9.07
CA TYR A 415 -3.51 -12.87 -8.83
C TYR A 415 -4.30 -12.13 -9.89
N ARG A 416 -5.57 -12.49 -10.03
CA ARG A 416 -6.54 -11.77 -10.84
C ARG A 416 -7.80 -11.51 -10.05
N VAL A 417 -8.43 -10.39 -10.40
CA VAL A 417 -9.68 -9.96 -9.81
C VAL A 417 -10.72 -9.84 -10.91
N GLU A 418 -11.90 -10.39 -10.63
CA GLU A 418 -13.10 -10.29 -11.45
C GLU A 418 -14.29 -10.05 -10.52
N LYS A 419 -15.47 -9.78 -11.10
CA LYS A 419 -16.67 -9.47 -10.34
C LYS A 419 -16.98 -10.56 -9.30
N GLY A 420 -16.81 -10.23 -8.02
CA GLY A 420 -17.02 -11.12 -6.87
C GLY A 420 -16.05 -12.29 -6.78
N LYS A 421 -14.96 -12.31 -7.55
CA LYS A 421 -14.01 -13.42 -7.62
C LYS A 421 -12.56 -12.94 -7.52
N PHE A 422 -11.82 -13.55 -6.61
CA PHE A 422 -10.39 -13.33 -6.43
C PHE A 422 -9.69 -14.68 -6.60
N GLU A 423 -8.78 -14.77 -7.55
CA GLU A 423 -7.99 -15.98 -7.82
C GLU A 423 -6.51 -15.63 -7.74
N TYR A 424 -5.71 -16.51 -7.17
CA TYR A 424 -4.26 -16.32 -7.08
C TYR A 424 -3.51 -17.56 -7.54
N PHE A 425 -2.29 -17.34 -8.03
CA PHE A 425 -1.38 -18.41 -8.37
C PHE A 425 -0.54 -18.78 -7.13
N PRO A 426 -0.42 -20.07 -6.76
CA PRO A 426 0.33 -20.46 -5.57
C PRO A 426 1.79 -20.02 -5.62
N ASN A 427 2.26 -19.40 -4.53
CA ASN A 427 3.61 -18.83 -4.44
C ASN A 427 4.72 -19.87 -4.54
N GLU A 428 4.46 -21.16 -4.24
CA GLU A 428 5.47 -22.22 -4.34
C GLU A 428 5.69 -22.71 -5.78
N LYS A 429 4.81 -22.32 -6.72
CA LYS A 429 4.89 -22.74 -8.12
C LYS A 429 5.68 -21.73 -8.94
N LYS A 430 6.43 -22.23 -9.92
CA LYS A 430 7.16 -21.39 -10.86
C LYS A 430 6.19 -20.68 -11.81
N PHE A 431 6.28 -19.36 -11.89
CA PHE A 431 5.59 -18.54 -12.88
C PHE A 431 6.54 -18.08 -14.00
N PRO A 432 6.11 -18.03 -15.28
CA PRO A 432 6.98 -17.59 -16.38
C PRO A 432 7.29 -16.09 -16.28
N HIS A 433 8.57 -15.76 -16.35
CA HIS A 433 9.07 -14.38 -16.23
C HIS A 433 9.42 -13.79 -17.60
N PRO A 434 8.96 -12.58 -17.95
CA PRO A 434 9.15 -12.01 -19.28
C PRO A 434 10.58 -12.01 -19.82
N LEU A 435 11.60 -11.58 -19.07
CA LEU A 435 12.98 -11.60 -19.59
C LEU A 435 13.48 -13.03 -19.82
N THR A 436 13.18 -13.97 -18.92
CA THR A 436 13.61 -15.37 -19.08
C THR A 436 12.97 -16.05 -20.28
N GLU A 437 11.76 -15.64 -20.66
CA GLU A 437 11.06 -16.12 -21.85
C GLU A 437 11.53 -15.40 -23.13
N ALA A 438 11.91 -14.12 -23.04
CA ALA A 438 12.52 -13.37 -24.13
C ALA A 438 13.94 -13.88 -24.47
N PHE A 439 14.68 -14.37 -23.46
CA PHE A 439 16.02 -14.93 -23.59
C PHE A 439 16.07 -16.35 -23.03
N PRO A 440 15.45 -17.35 -23.66
CA PRO A 440 15.34 -18.69 -23.08
C PRO A 440 16.71 -19.35 -22.88
N SER A 441 16.90 -20.02 -21.74
CA SER A 441 18.09 -20.84 -21.47
C SER A 441 18.09 -22.08 -22.38
N ASN A 442 18.66 -21.92 -23.56
CA ASN A 442 18.70 -22.93 -24.61
C ASN A 442 20.11 -23.53 -24.76
N LYS A 443 20.23 -24.57 -25.59
CA LYS A 443 21.51 -25.26 -25.83
C LYS A 443 22.61 -24.33 -26.37
N GLU A 444 22.24 -23.28 -27.10
CA GLU A 444 23.20 -22.34 -27.67
C GLU A 444 23.79 -21.43 -26.59
N MET A 445 22.95 -20.87 -25.72
CA MET A 445 23.36 -20.09 -24.56
C MET A 445 24.25 -20.92 -23.62
N ASP A 446 23.86 -22.16 -23.34
CA ASP A 446 24.65 -23.06 -22.48
C ASP A 446 25.99 -23.44 -23.12
N ARG A 447 26.03 -23.70 -24.43
CA ARG A 447 27.29 -23.93 -25.15
C ARG A 447 28.21 -22.71 -25.10
N GLU A 448 27.67 -21.53 -25.36
CA GLU A 448 28.45 -20.30 -25.44
C GLU A 448 29.04 -19.91 -24.09
N LYS A 449 28.33 -20.17 -22.98
CA LYS A 449 28.85 -20.08 -21.60
C LYS A 449 30.21 -20.78 -21.47
N PHE A 450 30.33 -22.03 -21.91
CA PHE A 450 31.60 -22.77 -21.83
C PHE A 450 32.61 -22.33 -22.90
N MET A 451 32.16 -22.07 -24.13
CA MET A 451 33.06 -21.66 -25.21
C MET A 451 33.75 -20.32 -24.93
N LYS A 452 33.12 -19.44 -24.15
CA LYS A 452 33.73 -18.20 -23.64
C LYS A 452 34.96 -18.46 -22.81
N ASP A 453 34.88 -19.40 -21.87
CA ASP A 453 36.01 -19.79 -21.04
C ASP A 453 37.08 -20.53 -21.86
N VAL A 454 36.69 -21.36 -22.82
CA VAL A 454 37.65 -21.95 -23.77
C VAL A 454 38.44 -20.86 -24.50
N ARG A 455 37.76 -19.83 -25.04
CA ARG A 455 38.45 -18.72 -25.73
C ARG A 455 39.36 -17.91 -24.79
N LYS A 456 38.95 -17.75 -23.53
CA LYS A 456 39.72 -17.02 -22.52
C LYS A 456 40.98 -17.77 -22.09
N TRP A 457 40.87 -19.08 -21.87
CA TRP A 457 41.89 -19.86 -21.15
C TRP A 457 42.71 -20.80 -22.04
N LYS A 458 42.24 -21.14 -23.25
CA LYS A 458 42.99 -22.04 -24.15
C LYS A 458 44.38 -21.47 -24.45
N GLY A 459 45.41 -22.19 -24.03
CA GLY A 459 46.82 -21.79 -24.18
C GLY A 459 47.31 -20.72 -23.20
N LYS A 460 46.51 -20.34 -22.19
CA LYS A 460 46.79 -19.25 -21.23
C LYS A 460 46.61 -19.66 -19.77
N ALA A 461 46.59 -20.96 -19.48
CA ALA A 461 46.27 -21.48 -18.14
C ALA A 461 47.24 -21.04 -17.03
N PHE A 462 48.49 -20.69 -17.38
CA PHE A 462 49.54 -20.31 -16.41
C PHE A 462 49.96 -18.83 -16.51
N SER A 463 49.31 -18.03 -17.35
CA SER A 463 49.58 -16.60 -17.46
C SER A 463 48.63 -15.82 -16.57
N HIS A 464 49.04 -15.57 -15.33
CA HIS A 464 48.41 -14.64 -14.38
C HIS A 464 49.42 -13.62 -13.91
#